data_AF-A0A2K2UDB4-F1
#
_entry.id   AF-A0A2K2UDB4-F1
#
_cell.length_a   1.000
_cell.length_b   1.000
_cell.length_c   1.000
_cell.angle_alpha   90.00
_cell.angle_beta   90.00
_cell.angle_gamma   90.00
#
_symmetry.space_group_name_H-M   'P 1'
#
loop_
_entity.id
_entity.type
_entity.pdbx_description
1 polymer ?
#
loop_
_entity_poly.entity_id
_entity_poly.type
_entity_poly.pdbx_seq_one_letter_code
_entity_poly.pdbx_strand_id
1 'polypeptide(L)'
;MARKKKKTGLVDEPKPERKPHIVWFDADGVEIGDDGYPMTRIRTRMHRLFNALFVWAIIAVLIGIFCTVFAYAQNQEFFLVGNLDVEMRGGTQLNGFDFAFLLRVEGLLCLFTALLSFCANFIGFNWMYDKRSPRAITSIIAVIGIGSILYELAALLVVHVPDPVSVVNIVLAALVFTTMAAVEREKPTLKKAKRVTKVIKKR
;
A
#
# COMPACT_ATOMS: atom_id res chain seq x y z
N MET A 1 -29.85 -24.05 56.96
CA MET A 1 -28.53 -24.31 56.34
C MET A 1 -28.47 -23.60 54.99
N ALA A 2 -27.83 -22.43 54.91
CA ALA A 2 -27.68 -21.68 53.66
C ALA A 2 -26.29 -21.95 53.04
N ARG A 3 -26.27 -22.54 51.85
CA ARG A 3 -25.03 -22.91 51.14
C ARG A 3 -24.42 -21.64 50.51
N LYS A 4 -23.29 -21.17 51.06
CA LYS A 4 -22.53 -20.02 50.56
C LYS A 4 -22.10 -20.23 49.10
N LYS A 5 -22.43 -19.26 48.23
CA LYS A 5 -21.94 -19.13 46.85
C LYS A 5 -20.40 -19.02 46.84
N LYS A 6 -19.71 -19.94 46.16
CA LYS A 6 -18.30 -19.78 45.81
C LYS A 6 -18.23 -19.15 44.42
N LYS A 7 -18.11 -17.81 44.37
CA LYS A 7 -17.73 -17.10 43.14
C LYS A 7 -16.25 -17.43 42.90
N THR A 8 -15.97 -18.34 41.98
CA THR A 8 -14.64 -18.49 41.38
C THR A 8 -14.37 -17.20 40.61
N GLY A 9 -13.53 -16.34 41.20
CA GLY A 9 -13.03 -15.16 40.52
C GLY A 9 -12.31 -15.59 39.25
N LEU A 10 -12.70 -14.97 38.13
CA LEU A 10 -11.90 -14.96 36.93
C LEU A 10 -10.56 -14.32 37.33
N VAL A 11 -9.50 -15.12 37.32
CA VAL A 11 -8.14 -14.60 37.41
C VAL A 11 -7.95 -13.84 36.11
N ASP A 12 -7.97 -12.51 36.18
CA ASP A 12 -7.60 -11.66 35.06
C ASP A 12 -6.20 -12.09 34.62
N GLU A 13 -6.10 -12.76 33.48
CA GLU A 13 -4.81 -13.05 32.87
C GLU A 13 -4.07 -11.71 32.68
N PRO A 14 -2.83 -11.57 33.15
CA PRO A 14 -2.08 -10.35 32.98
C PRO A 14 -1.98 -10.08 31.48
N LYS A 15 -2.64 -9.00 31.02
CA LYS A 15 -2.56 -8.54 29.63
C LYS A 15 -1.08 -8.53 29.24
N PRO A 16 -0.67 -9.19 28.14
CA PRO A 16 0.73 -9.22 27.75
C PRO A 16 1.23 -7.79 27.63
N GLU A 17 2.16 -7.42 28.51
CA GLU A 17 2.78 -6.09 28.48
C GLU A 17 3.36 -5.91 27.09
N ARG A 18 2.78 -4.96 26.32
CA ARG A 18 3.30 -4.62 24.99
C ARG A 18 4.74 -4.20 25.20
N LYS A 19 5.68 -4.94 24.60
CA LYS A 19 7.11 -4.59 24.62
C LYS A 19 7.22 -3.09 24.27
N PRO A 20 7.92 -2.29 25.09
CA PRO A 20 8.05 -0.87 24.82
C PRO A 20 8.66 -0.67 23.44
N HIS A 21 8.12 0.26 22.66
CA HIS A 21 8.68 0.60 21.35
C HIS A 21 10.05 1.25 21.58
N ILE A 22 11.12 0.49 21.32
CA ILE A 22 12.49 0.97 21.50
C ILE A 22 12.85 1.81 20.28
N VAL A 23 12.89 3.13 20.45
CA VAL A 23 13.47 4.05 19.45
C VAL A 23 14.90 4.32 19.87
N TRP A 24 15.85 4.09 18.97
CA TRP A 24 17.26 4.35 19.22
C TRP A 24 17.56 5.80 18.91
N PHE A 25 18.34 6.47 19.76
CA PHE A 25 18.80 7.84 19.54
C PHE A 25 20.32 7.89 19.55
N ASP A 26 20.90 8.83 18.81
CA ASP A 26 22.32 9.17 18.89
C ASP A 26 22.61 10.01 20.14
N ALA A 27 23.90 10.23 20.45
CA ALA A 27 24.35 11.09 21.54
C ALA A 27 23.73 12.50 21.48
N ASP A 28 23.46 12.99 20.26
CA ASP A 28 22.86 14.30 19.97
C ASP A 28 21.32 14.28 19.97
N GLY A 29 20.68 13.15 20.29
CA GLY A 29 19.22 13.01 20.34
C GLY A 29 18.54 12.81 18.98
N VAL A 30 19.31 12.44 17.94
CA VAL A 30 18.78 12.13 16.59
C VAL A 30 18.30 10.68 16.55
N GLU A 31 17.09 10.44 16.04
CA GLU A 31 16.56 9.08 15.86
C GLU A 31 17.44 8.25 14.92
N ILE A 32 17.71 7.00 15.27
CA ILE A 32 18.53 6.06 14.50
C ILE A 32 17.59 5.01 13.91
N GLY A 33 17.70 4.80 12.59
CA GLY A 33 16.97 3.73 11.91
C GLY A 33 17.50 2.33 12.24
N ASP A 34 16.78 1.29 11.85
CA ASP A 34 17.12 -0.11 12.15
C ASP A 34 18.51 -0.54 11.62
N ASP A 35 19.01 0.15 10.61
CA ASP A 35 20.34 -0.06 10.01
C ASP A 35 21.50 0.62 10.77
N GLY A 36 21.20 1.36 11.85
CA GLY A 36 22.18 2.08 12.66
C GLY A 36 22.63 3.43 12.08
N TYR A 37 21.97 3.92 11.03
CA TYR A 37 22.21 5.25 10.46
C TYR A 37 21.17 6.25 10.97
N PRO A 38 21.52 7.55 11.11
CA PRO A 38 20.59 8.57 11.57
C PRO A 38 19.41 8.73 10.60
N MET A 39 18.22 8.84 11.16
CA MET A 39 16.97 8.97 10.43
C MET A 39 16.78 10.41 9.99
N THR A 40 17.37 10.75 8.84
CA THR A 40 17.29 12.11 8.26
C THR A 40 15.87 12.43 7.79
N ARG A 41 15.58 13.69 7.48
CA ARG A 41 14.27 14.10 6.96
C ARG A 41 13.90 13.35 5.67
N ILE A 42 14.88 13.10 4.80
CA ILE A 42 14.69 12.41 3.52
C ILE A 42 14.40 10.92 3.77
N ARG A 43 15.19 10.25 4.63
CA ARG A 43 14.95 8.85 5.01
C ARG A 43 13.60 8.67 5.71
N THR A 44 13.22 9.60 6.57
CA THR A 44 11.90 9.63 7.22
C THR A 44 10.78 9.76 6.20
N ARG A 45 10.93 10.64 5.21
CA ARG A 45 9.97 10.78 4.11
C ARG A 45 9.83 9.48 3.33
N MET A 46 10.94 8.82 3.00
CA MET A 46 10.95 7.54 2.30
C MET A 46 10.23 6.45 3.09
N HIS A 47 10.52 6.33 4.39
CA HIS A 47 9.84 5.40 5.27
C HIS A 47 8.32 5.62 5.29
N ARG A 48 7.89 6.89 5.40
CA ARG A 48 6.47 7.23 5.36
C ARG A 48 5.83 6.91 4.01
N LEU A 49 6.56 7.10 2.90
CA LEU A 49 6.07 6.72 1.57
C LEU A 49 5.88 5.21 1.44
N PHE A 50 6.79 4.38 1.98
CA PHE A 50 6.56 2.93 2.01
C PHE A 50 5.34 2.57 2.85
N ASN A 51 5.15 3.17 4.02
CA ASN A 51 3.93 2.97 4.79
C ASN A 51 2.68 3.45 4.04
N ALA A 52 2.78 4.56 3.29
CA ALA A 52 1.70 5.03 2.44
C ALA A 52 1.34 4.04 1.33
N LEU A 53 2.33 3.38 0.70
CA LEU A 53 2.07 2.29 -0.26
C LEU A 53 1.34 1.11 0.38
N PHE A 54 1.67 0.76 1.62
CA PHE A 54 0.96 -0.30 2.33
C PHE A 54 -0.49 0.08 2.65
N VAL A 55 -0.72 1.29 3.14
CA VAL A 55 -2.08 1.80 3.39
C VAL A 55 -2.87 1.89 2.08
N TRP A 56 -2.23 2.37 1.01
CA TRP A 56 -2.83 2.45 -0.31
C TRP A 56 -3.18 1.06 -0.85
N ALA A 57 -2.36 0.05 -0.60
CA ALA A 57 -2.68 -1.33 -0.97
C ALA A 57 -3.99 -1.80 -0.34
N ILE A 58 -4.20 -1.51 0.95
CA ILE A 58 -5.46 -1.85 1.64
C ILE A 58 -6.64 -1.11 1.01
N ILE A 59 -6.48 0.19 0.74
CA ILE A 59 -7.52 1.01 0.11
C ILE A 59 -7.86 0.45 -1.28
N ALA A 60 -6.86 0.11 -2.09
CA ALA A 60 -7.04 -0.46 -3.42
C ALA A 60 -7.78 -1.81 -3.37
N VAL A 61 -7.52 -2.67 -2.38
CA VAL A 61 -8.33 -3.90 -2.18
C VAL A 61 -9.79 -3.55 -1.92
N LEU A 62 -10.07 -2.59 -1.04
CA LEU A 62 -11.45 -2.18 -0.72
C LEU A 62 -12.18 -1.62 -1.95
N ILE A 63 -11.49 -0.80 -2.74
CA ILE A 63 -12.03 -0.28 -4.02
C ILE A 63 -12.28 -1.44 -4.99
N GLY A 64 -11.34 -2.38 -5.12
CA GLY A 64 -11.51 -3.54 -6.01
C GLY A 64 -12.69 -4.43 -5.62
N ILE A 65 -12.90 -4.66 -4.30
CA ILE A 65 -14.08 -5.36 -3.79
C ILE A 65 -15.35 -4.58 -4.13
N PHE A 66 -15.36 -3.26 -3.88
CA PHE A 66 -16.49 -2.40 -4.21
C PHE A 66 -16.83 -2.48 -5.71
N CYS A 67 -15.84 -2.35 -6.59
CA CYS A 67 -16.02 -2.46 -8.04
C CYS A 67 -16.58 -3.83 -8.44
N THR A 68 -16.10 -4.91 -7.84
CA THR A 68 -16.58 -6.28 -8.12
C THR A 68 -18.03 -6.47 -7.71
N VAL A 69 -18.38 -6.07 -6.48
CA VAL A 69 -19.76 -6.18 -5.97
C VAL A 69 -20.70 -5.30 -6.78
N PHE A 70 -20.29 -4.07 -7.10
CA PHE A 70 -21.11 -3.14 -7.85
C PHE A 70 -21.28 -3.57 -9.31
N ALA A 71 -20.26 -4.17 -9.93
CA ALA A 71 -20.37 -4.79 -11.25
C ALA A 71 -21.35 -5.95 -11.26
N TYR A 72 -21.40 -6.75 -10.18
CA TYR A 72 -22.37 -7.85 -10.06
C TYR A 72 -23.80 -7.32 -9.88
N ALA A 73 -23.96 -6.22 -9.14
CA ALA A 73 -25.26 -5.59 -8.90
C ALA A 73 -25.87 -4.88 -10.14
N GLN A 74 -25.17 -4.85 -11.27
CA GLN A 74 -25.64 -4.20 -12.52
C GLN A 74 -26.72 -5.01 -13.28
N ASN A 75 -27.16 -6.17 -12.76
CA ASN A 75 -28.22 -7.02 -13.35
C ASN A 75 -27.99 -7.32 -14.84
N GLN A 76 -26.77 -7.72 -15.18
CA GLN A 76 -26.43 -8.05 -16.56
C GLN A 76 -26.84 -9.47 -16.91
N GLU A 77 -27.43 -9.64 -18.07
CA GLU A 77 -27.75 -10.96 -18.62
C GLU A 77 -26.63 -11.40 -19.55
N PHE A 78 -26.09 -12.60 -19.29
CA PHE A 78 -25.07 -13.23 -20.11
C PHE A 78 -25.74 -14.18 -21.10
N PHE A 79 -25.71 -13.84 -22.38
CA PHE A 79 -26.22 -14.68 -23.45
C PHE A 79 -25.07 -15.39 -24.13
N LEU A 80 -25.15 -16.72 -24.26
CA LEU A 80 -24.29 -17.44 -25.20
C LEU A 80 -24.88 -17.26 -26.60
N VAL A 81 -24.12 -16.61 -27.49
CA VAL A 81 -24.43 -16.48 -28.90
C VAL A 81 -23.52 -17.43 -29.66
N GLY A 82 -24.08 -18.51 -30.21
CA GLY A 82 -23.29 -19.53 -30.91
C GLY A 82 -22.48 -20.44 -29.98
N ASN A 83 -21.31 -20.90 -30.44
CA ASN A 83 -20.54 -21.93 -29.72
C ASN A 83 -19.56 -21.40 -28.68
N LEU A 84 -19.20 -20.10 -28.70
CA LEU A 84 -18.20 -19.50 -27.78
C LEU A 84 -18.36 -17.99 -27.52
N ASP A 85 -19.25 -17.26 -28.21
CA ASP A 85 -19.38 -15.81 -27.98
C ASP A 85 -20.35 -15.52 -26.83
N VAL A 86 -19.90 -14.70 -25.88
CA VAL A 86 -20.72 -14.24 -24.75
C VAL A 86 -21.14 -12.81 -25.03
N GLU A 87 -22.42 -12.60 -25.32
CA GLU A 87 -23.00 -11.28 -25.46
C GLU A 87 -23.57 -10.83 -24.11
N MET A 88 -23.13 -9.67 -23.63
CA MET A 88 -23.65 -9.07 -22.40
C MET A 88 -24.72 -8.04 -22.77
N ARG A 89 -25.96 -8.24 -22.29
CA ARG A 89 -27.07 -7.31 -22.54
C ARG A 89 -27.66 -6.83 -21.22
N GLY A 90 -28.06 -5.55 -21.20
CA GLY A 90 -28.57 -4.87 -20.00
C GLY A 90 -27.48 -4.18 -19.17
N GLY A 91 -27.89 -3.50 -18.11
CA GLY A 91 -27.01 -2.72 -17.24
C GLY A 91 -26.91 -1.23 -17.61
N THR A 92 -26.20 -0.46 -16.79
CA THR A 92 -25.98 0.97 -17.02
C THR A 92 -24.86 1.16 -18.04
N GLN A 93 -24.99 2.14 -18.92
CA GLN A 93 -23.92 2.51 -19.85
C GLN A 93 -23.29 3.84 -19.47
N LEU A 94 -21.99 3.95 -19.69
CA LEU A 94 -21.21 5.17 -19.53
C LEU A 94 -20.49 5.45 -20.85
N ASN A 95 -20.83 6.56 -21.52
CA ASN A 95 -20.23 6.98 -22.79
C ASN A 95 -20.20 5.86 -23.86
N GLY A 96 -21.25 5.04 -23.93
CA GLY A 96 -21.38 3.92 -24.88
C GLY A 96 -20.71 2.61 -24.44
N PHE A 97 -20.00 2.60 -23.31
CA PHE A 97 -19.43 1.39 -22.73
C PHE A 97 -20.33 0.83 -21.63
N ASP A 98 -20.34 -0.49 -21.52
CA ASP A 98 -20.98 -1.17 -20.40
C ASP A 98 -20.25 -0.83 -19.08
N PHE A 99 -20.98 -0.23 -18.15
CA PHE A 99 -20.42 0.22 -16.89
C PHE A 99 -19.95 -0.95 -16.01
N ALA A 100 -20.59 -2.11 -16.09
CA ALA A 100 -20.17 -3.29 -15.34
C ALA A 100 -18.82 -3.82 -15.85
N PHE A 101 -18.60 -3.82 -17.17
CA PHE A 101 -17.31 -4.14 -17.76
C PHE A 101 -16.22 -3.17 -17.28
N LEU A 102 -16.48 -1.86 -17.30
CA LEU A 102 -15.54 -0.86 -16.80
C LEU A 102 -15.16 -1.10 -15.33
N LEU A 103 -16.15 -1.38 -14.47
CA LEU A 103 -15.91 -1.72 -13.07
C LEU A 103 -15.08 -3.00 -12.89
N ARG A 104 -15.25 -4.02 -13.75
CA ARG A 104 -14.43 -5.24 -13.68
C ARG A 104 -12.97 -4.95 -14.02
N VAL A 105 -12.75 -4.16 -15.06
CA VAL A 105 -11.39 -3.74 -15.46
C VAL A 105 -10.76 -2.91 -14.35
N GLU A 106 -11.50 -1.96 -13.77
CA GLU A 106 -11.04 -1.15 -12.64
C GLU A 106 -10.74 -2.01 -11.41
N GLY A 107 -11.61 -2.97 -11.11
CA GLY A 107 -11.41 -3.92 -10.01
C GLY A 107 -10.13 -4.74 -10.18
N LEU A 108 -9.82 -5.18 -11.41
CA LEU A 108 -8.55 -5.87 -11.71
C LEU A 108 -7.35 -4.95 -11.50
N LEU A 109 -7.39 -3.71 -12.00
CA LEU A 109 -6.32 -2.72 -11.81
C LEU A 109 -6.06 -2.48 -10.31
N CYS A 110 -7.13 -2.31 -9.53
CA CYS A 110 -7.08 -2.14 -8.08
C CYS A 110 -6.40 -3.33 -7.38
N LEU A 111 -6.76 -4.57 -7.75
CA LEU A 111 -6.15 -5.77 -7.16
C LEU A 111 -4.65 -5.90 -7.53
N PHE A 112 -4.27 -5.61 -8.77
CA PHE A 112 -2.87 -5.58 -9.18
C PHE A 112 -2.09 -4.48 -8.43
N THR A 113 -2.66 -3.29 -8.33
CA THR A 113 -2.09 -2.16 -7.59
C THR A 113 -1.87 -2.53 -6.13
N ALA A 114 -2.85 -3.18 -5.49
CA ALA A 114 -2.74 -3.62 -4.11
C ALA A 114 -1.60 -4.61 -3.90
N LEU A 115 -1.55 -5.67 -4.72
CA LEU A 115 -0.50 -6.69 -4.63
C LEU A 115 0.90 -6.08 -4.82
N LEU A 116 1.07 -5.26 -5.86
CA LEU A 116 2.37 -4.66 -6.16
C LEU A 116 2.78 -3.62 -5.10
N SER A 117 1.84 -2.82 -4.59
CA SER A 117 2.12 -1.83 -3.53
C SER A 117 2.48 -2.50 -2.20
N PHE A 118 1.83 -3.62 -1.87
CA PHE A 118 2.20 -4.46 -0.72
C PHE A 118 3.62 -5.01 -0.89
N CYS A 119 3.94 -5.61 -2.04
CA CYS A 119 5.29 -6.10 -2.33
C CYS A 119 6.35 -4.98 -2.28
N ALA A 120 6.02 -3.81 -2.83
CA ALA A 120 6.90 -2.64 -2.83
C ALA A 120 7.20 -2.13 -1.42
N ASN A 121 6.25 -2.20 -0.48
CA ASN A 121 6.48 -1.86 0.92
C ASN A 121 7.60 -2.71 1.54
N PHE A 122 7.48 -4.04 1.50
CA PHE A 122 8.47 -4.95 2.08
C PHE A 122 9.83 -4.86 1.38
N ILE A 123 9.83 -4.88 0.04
CA ILE A 123 11.06 -4.80 -0.74
C ILE A 123 11.72 -3.43 -0.55
N GLY A 124 10.94 -2.37 -0.43
CA GLY A 124 11.41 -1.02 -0.17
C GLY A 124 12.12 -0.86 1.16
N PHE A 125 11.56 -1.45 2.22
CA PHE A 125 12.24 -1.48 3.52
C PHE A 125 13.55 -2.26 3.46
N ASN A 126 13.58 -3.41 2.79
CA ASN A 126 14.81 -4.19 2.62
C ASN A 126 15.87 -3.43 1.78
N TRP A 127 15.46 -2.63 0.80
CA TRP A 127 16.39 -1.76 0.06
C TRP A 127 16.91 -0.60 0.93
N MET A 128 16.05 0.00 1.74
CA MET A 128 16.40 1.16 2.55
C MET A 128 17.31 0.79 3.72
N TYR A 129 17.03 -0.32 4.42
CA TYR A 129 17.73 -0.72 5.64
C TYR A 129 18.76 -1.83 5.43
N ASP A 130 18.44 -2.87 4.65
CA ASP A 130 19.34 -4.04 4.48
C ASP A 130 20.31 -3.90 3.29
N LYS A 131 20.39 -2.69 2.70
CA LYS A 131 21.27 -2.39 1.55
C LYS A 131 21.06 -3.34 0.36
N ARG A 132 19.86 -3.90 0.20
CA ARG A 132 19.53 -4.71 -0.99
C ARG A 132 19.56 -3.86 -2.26
N SER A 133 19.68 -4.52 -3.41
CA SER A 133 19.68 -3.85 -4.72
C SER A 133 18.36 -3.09 -4.97
N PRO A 134 18.41 -1.85 -5.51
CA PRO A 134 17.21 -1.08 -5.85
C PRO A 134 16.39 -1.69 -6.97
N ARG A 135 16.97 -2.56 -7.80
CA ARG A 135 16.36 -3.05 -9.05
C ARG A 135 14.94 -3.57 -8.85
N ALA A 136 14.72 -4.40 -7.84
CA ALA A 136 13.41 -5.02 -7.61
C ALA A 136 12.32 -3.99 -7.27
N ILE A 137 12.60 -3.04 -6.37
CA ILE A 137 11.64 -1.99 -6.02
C ILE A 137 11.43 -1.04 -7.20
N THR A 138 12.51 -0.61 -7.87
CA THR A 138 12.43 0.28 -9.03
C THR A 138 11.54 -0.34 -10.11
N SER A 139 11.70 -1.63 -10.41
CA SER A 139 10.86 -2.33 -11.39
C SER A 139 9.38 -2.38 -10.96
N ILE A 140 9.08 -2.70 -9.71
CA ILE A 140 7.69 -2.76 -9.22
C ILE A 140 7.02 -1.38 -9.32
N ILE A 141 7.70 -0.34 -8.84
CA ILE A 141 7.17 1.04 -8.88
C ILE A 141 7.04 1.54 -10.32
N ALA A 142 7.95 1.14 -11.22
CA ALA A 142 7.86 1.45 -12.64
C ALA A 142 6.66 0.76 -13.29
N VAL A 143 6.40 -0.51 -12.98
CA VAL A 143 5.22 -1.23 -13.49
C VAL A 143 3.93 -0.56 -13.02
N ILE A 144 3.82 -0.19 -11.73
CA ILE A 144 2.66 0.54 -11.21
C ILE A 144 2.51 1.88 -11.94
N GLY A 145 3.58 2.68 -12.02
CA GLY A 145 3.54 4.02 -12.60
C GLY A 145 3.23 4.01 -14.10
N ILE A 146 4.00 3.26 -14.89
CA ILE A 146 3.81 3.17 -16.35
C ILE A 146 2.46 2.52 -16.67
N GLY A 147 2.08 1.44 -15.98
CA GLY A 147 0.79 0.80 -16.15
C GLY A 147 -0.37 1.76 -15.90
N SER A 148 -0.28 2.57 -14.84
CA SER A 148 -1.29 3.58 -14.51
C SER A 148 -1.34 4.72 -15.53
N ILE A 149 -0.20 5.15 -16.08
CA ILE A 149 -0.18 6.15 -17.17
C ILE A 149 -0.89 5.61 -18.41
N LEU A 150 -0.57 4.38 -18.82
CA LEU A 150 -1.17 3.75 -19.99
C LEU A 150 -2.69 3.56 -19.80
N TYR A 151 -3.10 3.15 -18.59
CA TYR A 151 -4.51 3.00 -18.26
C TYR A 151 -5.26 4.33 -18.24
N GLU A 152 -4.71 5.36 -17.59
CA GLU A 152 -5.29 6.71 -17.56
C GLU A 152 -5.45 7.28 -18.97
N LEU A 153 -4.44 7.12 -19.83
CA LEU A 153 -4.53 7.55 -21.22
C LEU A 153 -5.64 6.81 -21.98
N ALA A 154 -5.77 5.49 -21.78
CA ALA A 154 -6.85 4.72 -22.38
C ALA A 154 -8.22 5.16 -21.86
N ALA A 155 -8.38 5.37 -20.55
CA ALA A 155 -9.61 5.84 -19.94
C ALA A 155 -10.05 7.20 -20.49
N LEU A 156 -9.11 8.15 -20.62
CA LEU A 156 -9.36 9.48 -21.16
C LEU A 156 -9.67 9.48 -22.67
N LEU A 157 -8.96 8.67 -23.47
CA LEU A 157 -9.14 8.66 -24.92
C LEU A 157 -10.34 7.82 -25.39
N VAL A 158 -10.69 6.78 -24.66
CA VAL A 158 -11.73 5.82 -25.05
C VAL A 158 -13.05 6.15 -24.33
N VAL A 159 -13.00 6.24 -23.00
CA VAL A 159 -14.19 6.42 -22.15
C VAL A 159 -14.44 7.90 -21.84
N HIS A 160 -13.46 8.78 -22.05
CA HIS A 160 -13.56 10.23 -21.76
C HIS A 160 -13.80 10.53 -20.28
N VAL A 161 -13.29 9.68 -19.39
CA VAL A 161 -13.42 9.82 -17.93
C VAL A 161 -12.05 9.58 -17.30
N PRO A 162 -11.59 10.44 -16.38
CA PRO A 162 -10.35 10.22 -15.65
C PRO A 162 -10.48 9.08 -14.64
N ASP A 163 -9.43 8.29 -14.45
CA ASP A 163 -9.37 7.24 -13.43
C ASP A 163 -8.62 7.73 -12.17
N PRO A 164 -9.33 7.95 -11.05
CA PRO A 164 -8.69 8.44 -9.83
C PRO A 164 -7.65 7.48 -9.25
N VAL A 165 -7.78 6.17 -9.45
CA VAL A 165 -6.83 5.18 -8.92
C VAL A 165 -5.49 5.31 -9.63
N SER A 166 -5.51 5.42 -10.95
CA SER A 166 -4.34 5.64 -11.79
C SER A 166 -3.66 6.96 -11.47
N VAL A 167 -4.41 8.04 -11.29
CA VAL A 167 -3.85 9.34 -10.91
C VAL A 167 -3.09 9.24 -9.58
N VAL A 168 -3.66 8.59 -8.56
CA VAL A 168 -2.99 8.41 -7.26
C VAL A 168 -1.72 7.55 -7.41
N ASN A 169 -1.79 6.47 -8.17
CA ASN A 169 -0.64 5.61 -8.44
C ASN A 169 0.52 6.37 -9.10
N ILE A 170 0.22 7.21 -10.10
CA ILE A 170 1.21 8.04 -10.81
C ILE A 170 1.90 8.99 -9.83
N VAL A 171 1.13 9.68 -8.99
CA VAL A 171 1.67 10.61 -7.99
C VAL A 171 2.54 9.88 -6.97
N LEU A 172 2.09 8.74 -6.44
CA LEU A 172 2.86 7.94 -5.49
C LEU A 172 4.16 7.42 -6.12
N ALA A 173 4.11 6.93 -7.36
CA ALA A 173 5.30 6.46 -8.08
C ALA A 173 6.32 7.59 -8.27
N ALA A 174 5.88 8.78 -8.68
CA ALA A 174 6.75 9.95 -8.84
C ALA A 174 7.40 10.37 -7.50
N LEU A 175 6.61 10.40 -6.41
CA LEU A 175 7.11 10.72 -5.08
C LEU A 175 8.13 9.68 -4.59
N VAL A 176 7.90 8.41 -4.85
CA VAL A 176 8.81 7.31 -4.52
C VAL A 176 10.12 7.46 -5.29
N PHE A 177 10.08 7.62 -6.62
CA PHE A 177 11.31 7.76 -7.41
C PHE A 177 12.15 8.98 -7.04
N THR A 178 11.51 10.14 -6.86
CA THR A 178 12.20 11.37 -6.48
C THR A 178 12.83 11.27 -5.09
N THR A 179 12.13 10.65 -4.14
CA THR A 179 12.65 10.44 -2.78
C THR A 179 13.74 9.37 -2.75
N MET A 180 13.61 8.29 -3.55
CA MET A 180 14.66 7.28 -3.69
C MET A 180 15.96 7.89 -4.20
N ALA A 181 15.89 8.70 -5.27
CA ALA A 181 17.06 9.40 -5.80
C ALA A 181 17.70 10.35 -4.77
N ALA A 182 16.89 11.01 -3.93
CA ALA A 182 17.39 11.85 -2.84
C ALA A 182 18.10 11.03 -1.74
N VAL A 183 17.54 9.87 -1.35
CA VAL A 183 18.15 8.96 -0.38
C VAL A 183 19.48 8.41 -0.90
N GLU A 184 19.57 8.06 -2.19
CA GLU A 184 20.81 7.55 -2.79
C GLU A 184 21.93 8.59 -2.80
N ARG A 185 21.59 9.86 -3.04
CA ARG A 185 22.54 10.98 -2.93
C ARG A 185 23.00 11.23 -1.50
N GLU A 186 22.12 11.02 -0.52
CA GLU A 186 22.43 11.26 0.91
C GLU A 186 23.24 10.11 1.53
N LYS A 187 22.97 8.86 1.14
CA LYS A 187 23.58 7.64 1.71
C LYS A 187 25.12 7.70 1.89
N PRO A 188 25.93 8.17 0.91
CA PRO A 188 27.38 8.25 1.05
C PRO A 188 27.88 9.21 2.13
N THR A 189 27.07 10.22 2.47
CA THR A 189 27.43 11.25 3.45
C THR A 189 27.13 10.83 4.90
N LEU A 190 26.32 9.79 5.08
CA LEU A 190 25.87 9.34 6.38
C LEU A 190 26.94 8.47 7.06
N LYS A 191 27.30 8.83 8.28
CA LYS A 191 28.12 8.02 9.18
C LYS A 191 27.21 7.25 10.13
N LYS A 192 27.63 6.04 10.53
CA LYS A 192 26.92 5.28 11.56
C LYS A 192 26.97 6.05 12.88
N ALA A 193 25.81 6.21 13.49
CA ALA A 193 25.69 6.85 14.80
C ALA A 193 26.40 6.01 15.88
N LYS A 194 27.05 6.67 16.84
CA LYS A 194 27.69 5.98 17.95
C LYS A 194 26.58 5.67 18.96
N ARG A 195 26.06 4.43 18.96
CA ARG A 195 24.86 4.03 19.73
C ARG A 195 24.93 4.51 21.19
N VAL A 196 24.03 5.41 21.58
CA VAL A 196 23.77 5.76 22.98
C VAL A 196 22.33 5.37 23.30
N THR A 197 22.14 4.29 24.05
CA THR A 197 20.81 3.77 24.39
C THR A 197 20.03 4.79 25.23
N LYS A 198 18.94 5.34 24.69
CA LYS A 198 17.91 6.02 25.50
C LYS A 198 16.60 5.25 25.40
N VAL A 199 16.30 4.48 26.44
CA VAL A 199 15.01 3.81 26.60
C VAL A 199 13.97 4.86 26.98
N ILE A 200 13.00 5.12 26.09
CA ILE A 200 11.80 5.86 26.48
C ILE A 200 10.93 4.91 27.32
N LYS A 201 10.95 5.07 28.65
CA LYS A 201 9.89 4.51 29.50
C LYS A 201 8.60 5.27 29.16
N LYS A 202 7.62 4.60 28.55
CA LYS A 202 6.27 5.15 28.48
C LYS A 202 5.76 5.38 29.90
N ARG A 203 5.22 6.58 30.13
CA ARG A 203 4.39 6.89 31.29
C ARG A 203 2.98 6.35 31.07
#